data_AF-A0A846SSJ8-F1
#
_entry.id   AF-A0A846SSJ8-F1
#
_cell.length_a   1.000
_cell.length_b   1.000
_cell.length_c   1.000
_cell.angle_alpha   90.00
_cell.angle_beta   90.00
_cell.angle_gamma   90.00
#
_symmetry.space_group_name_H-M   'P 1'
#
loop_
_entity.id
_entity.type
_entity.pdbx_description
1 polymer ?
#
loop_
_entity_poly.entity_id
_entity_poly.type
_entity_poly.pdbx_seq_one_letter_code
_entity_poly.pdbx_strand_id
1 'polypeptide(L)'
;MAGGYPALAGSYITYALFFFGEPVEVIRWGNPALGVPGIVWIAALYLALFFGLFCALGVLLRDDALHIQNSVLGVINAVLGFGFGLALVMHWWHSARGVFAVLFAAVYLYLAYVAKRRNLVNMFEVFFVLCIASLAVAIFVQLRSVWIAIGWVLLGALLFHGGLRVRNLGLRILGYVLLGLGVLRSLLFDSYRLDFGERTLGFFVVLAGLAYVAKRVGSAGGELSSDEKVLSRVLFGADVLLAVIFVAIEIIDGRGFLGLLRVMVGRSCSLWRGRSWRLGLSLRDLCVSRQWRGIWVLGLFALTVLKLLVVDFAALATIYRTIVSIVVGLFALGVSFVYVRNKDKIDALLEEGKEEEKS
;
A
#
# COMPACT_ATOMS: atom_id res chain seq x y z
N MET A 1 -42.66 5.02 9.09
CA MET A 1 -42.32 4.24 7.88
C MET A 1 -41.30 3.13 8.21
N ALA A 2 -41.73 2.05 8.88
CA ALA A 2 -40.83 0.95 9.27
C ALA A 2 -40.64 -0.13 8.17
N GLY A 3 -41.36 -0.05 7.04
CA GLY A 3 -41.39 -1.10 6.02
C GLY A 3 -40.31 -1.06 4.93
N GLY A 4 -39.51 0.01 4.82
CA GLY A 4 -38.55 0.16 3.70
C GLY A 4 -37.33 -0.77 3.79
N TYR A 5 -36.82 -1.02 4.99
CA TYR A 5 -35.64 -1.85 5.24
C TYR A 5 -35.80 -3.31 4.81
N PRO A 6 -36.86 -4.04 5.22
CA PRO A 6 -37.02 -5.43 4.83
C PRO A 6 -37.27 -5.58 3.33
N ALA A 7 -37.88 -4.60 2.66
CA ALA A 7 -38.08 -4.63 1.21
C ALA A 7 -36.76 -4.47 0.44
N LEU A 8 -35.92 -3.48 0.82
CA LEU A 8 -34.61 -3.29 0.21
C LEU A 8 -33.70 -4.49 0.48
N ALA A 9 -33.56 -4.90 1.74
CA ALA A 9 -32.76 -6.06 2.11
C ALA A 9 -33.27 -7.34 1.43
N GLY A 10 -34.59 -7.57 1.46
CA GLY A 10 -35.25 -8.71 0.82
C GLY A 10 -34.97 -8.78 -0.67
N SER A 11 -35.09 -7.66 -1.39
CA SER A 11 -34.82 -7.63 -2.83
C SER A 11 -33.36 -7.98 -3.19
N TYR A 12 -32.39 -7.46 -2.44
CA TYR A 12 -30.98 -7.76 -2.65
C TYR A 12 -30.60 -9.17 -2.16
N ILE A 13 -31.28 -9.70 -1.15
CA ILE A 13 -31.14 -11.10 -0.73
C ILE A 13 -31.71 -12.03 -1.80
N THR A 14 -32.90 -11.76 -2.34
CA THR A 14 -33.45 -12.51 -3.46
C THR A 14 -32.50 -12.46 -4.65
N TYR A 15 -31.89 -11.30 -4.93
CA TYR A 15 -30.86 -11.15 -5.95
C TYR A 15 -29.59 -11.97 -5.64
N ALA A 16 -29.09 -11.91 -4.40
CA ALA A 16 -27.92 -12.66 -3.96
C ALA A 16 -28.14 -14.19 -4.06
N LEU A 17 -29.29 -14.67 -3.59
CA LEU A 17 -29.69 -16.08 -3.71
C LEU A 17 -29.86 -16.48 -5.18
N PHE A 18 -30.32 -15.56 -6.02
CA PHE A 18 -30.39 -15.75 -7.47
C PHE A 18 -29.01 -15.70 -8.16
N PHE A 19 -27.94 -15.22 -7.52
CA PHE A 19 -26.60 -15.19 -8.13
C PHE A 19 -25.63 -16.23 -7.56
N PHE A 20 -25.74 -16.58 -6.27
CA PHE A 20 -24.77 -17.41 -5.55
C PHE A 20 -25.25 -18.86 -5.28
N GLY A 21 -26.39 -19.29 -5.81
CA GLY A 21 -26.86 -20.68 -5.68
C GLY A 21 -26.12 -21.66 -6.61
N GLU A 22 -25.36 -22.60 -6.04
CA GLU A 22 -24.50 -23.56 -6.76
C GLU A 22 -25.12 -24.38 -7.90
N PRO A 23 -26.38 -24.87 -7.86
CA PRO A 23 -26.88 -25.71 -8.97
C PRO A 23 -27.18 -24.94 -10.25
N VAL A 24 -27.01 -23.61 -10.28
CA VAL A 24 -27.42 -22.76 -11.39
C VAL A 24 -26.25 -22.06 -12.08
N GLU A 25 -25.01 -22.26 -11.63
CA GLU A 25 -23.84 -21.68 -12.30
C GLU A 25 -23.68 -22.17 -13.74
N VAL A 26 -23.96 -23.45 -14.01
CA VAL A 26 -23.83 -24.06 -15.34
C VAL A 26 -24.86 -23.52 -16.35
N ILE A 27 -26.07 -23.16 -15.88
CA ILE A 27 -27.14 -22.62 -16.74
C ILE A 27 -27.00 -21.09 -16.89
N ARG A 28 -26.48 -20.39 -15.88
CA ARG A 28 -26.43 -18.91 -15.82
C ARG A 28 -25.22 -18.30 -16.48
N TRP A 29 -24.05 -18.92 -16.36
CA TRP A 29 -22.82 -18.33 -16.87
C TRP A 29 -22.52 -18.74 -18.31
N GLY A 30 -23.30 -19.67 -18.88
CA GLY A 30 -23.16 -20.14 -20.24
C GLY A 30 -21.69 -20.48 -20.58
N ASN A 31 -21.38 -20.58 -21.86
CA ASN A 31 -20.01 -20.37 -22.28
C ASN A 31 -19.91 -18.90 -22.68
N PRO A 32 -19.06 -18.05 -22.08
CA PRO A 32 -18.91 -16.66 -22.49
C PRO A 32 -18.54 -16.51 -23.97
N ALA A 33 -18.01 -17.57 -24.61
CA ALA A 33 -17.81 -17.64 -26.06
C ALA A 33 -19.11 -17.63 -26.89
N LEU A 34 -20.26 -18.01 -26.30
CA LEU A 34 -21.58 -18.03 -26.94
C LEU A 34 -22.36 -16.71 -26.76
N GLY A 35 -21.76 -15.71 -26.13
CA GLY A 35 -22.38 -14.41 -25.85
C GLY A 35 -23.03 -14.32 -24.47
N VAL A 36 -23.60 -13.15 -24.17
CA VAL A 36 -24.21 -12.85 -22.87
C VAL A 36 -25.65 -13.41 -22.83
N PRO A 37 -25.97 -14.33 -21.90
CA PRO A 37 -27.31 -14.88 -21.74
C PRO A 37 -28.35 -13.80 -21.50
N GLY A 38 -29.55 -13.94 -22.09
CA GLY A 38 -30.64 -12.97 -21.93
C GLY A 38 -30.99 -12.66 -20.48
N ILE A 39 -30.83 -13.64 -19.58
CA ILE A 39 -31.12 -13.48 -18.15
C ILE A 39 -30.19 -12.46 -17.45
N VAL A 40 -28.97 -12.30 -17.95
CA VAL A 40 -28.00 -11.30 -17.44
C VAL A 40 -28.47 -9.89 -17.75
N TRP A 41 -29.03 -9.66 -18.93
CA TRP A 41 -29.62 -8.37 -19.30
C TRP A 41 -30.84 -8.03 -18.47
N ILE A 42 -31.71 -9.02 -18.21
CA ILE A 42 -32.87 -8.85 -17.32
C ILE A 42 -32.41 -8.49 -15.90
N ALA A 43 -31.37 -9.17 -15.39
CA ALA A 43 -30.78 -8.87 -14.09
C ALA A 43 -30.16 -7.46 -14.03
N ALA A 44 -29.41 -7.07 -15.06
CA ALA A 44 -28.83 -5.73 -15.17
C ALA A 44 -29.90 -4.63 -15.19
N LEU A 45 -30.97 -4.83 -15.98
CA LEU A 45 -32.09 -3.91 -16.05
C LEU A 45 -32.82 -3.81 -14.71
N TYR A 46 -33.10 -4.95 -14.08
CA TYR A 46 -33.72 -4.99 -12.76
C TYR A 46 -32.89 -4.24 -11.72
N LEU A 47 -31.57 -4.49 -11.68
CA LEU A 47 -30.66 -3.80 -10.77
C LEU A 47 -30.63 -2.29 -11.03
N ALA A 48 -30.58 -1.86 -12.29
CA ALA A 48 -30.57 -0.46 -12.67
C ALA A 48 -31.89 0.25 -12.29
N LEU A 49 -33.03 -0.39 -12.53
CA LEU A 49 -34.34 0.14 -12.17
C LEU A 49 -34.50 0.27 -10.65
N PHE A 50 -34.11 -0.77 -9.91
CA PHE A 50 -34.21 -0.78 -8.46
C PHE A 50 -33.28 0.26 -7.82
N PHE A 51 -32.03 0.30 -8.29
CA PHE A 51 -31.06 1.31 -7.88
C PHE A 51 -31.59 2.73 -8.13
N GLY A 52 -32.08 2.99 -9.34
CA GLY A 52 -32.64 4.29 -9.74
C GLY A 52 -33.87 4.68 -8.92
N LEU A 53 -34.77 3.72 -8.65
CA LEU A 53 -35.96 3.93 -7.84
C LEU A 53 -35.60 4.34 -6.40
N PHE A 54 -34.65 3.67 -5.77
CA PHE A 54 -34.21 4.03 -4.42
C PHE A 54 -33.46 5.37 -4.37
N CYS A 55 -32.65 5.67 -5.37
CA CYS A 55 -32.03 6.99 -5.50
C CYS A 55 -33.08 8.10 -5.69
N ALA A 56 -34.09 7.87 -6.53
CA ALA A 56 -35.18 8.81 -6.75
C ALA A 56 -36.02 9.01 -5.48
N LEU A 57 -36.38 7.92 -4.79
CA LEU A 57 -37.10 7.96 -3.52
C LEU A 57 -36.33 8.75 -2.45
N GLY A 58 -35.01 8.53 -2.33
CA GLY A 58 -34.16 9.24 -1.38
C GLY A 58 -34.10 10.77 -1.60
N VAL A 59 -34.29 11.21 -2.85
CA VAL A 59 -34.32 12.64 -3.22
C VAL A 59 -35.73 13.22 -3.15
N LEU A 60 -36.77 12.43 -3.45
CA LEU A 60 -38.16 12.88 -3.50
C LEU A 60 -38.83 12.91 -2.13
N LEU A 61 -38.60 11.90 -1.29
CA LEU A 61 -39.16 11.82 0.06
C LEU A 61 -38.33 12.69 1.00
N ARG A 62 -38.65 13.98 1.02
CA ARG A 62 -38.12 14.91 2.02
C ARG A 62 -38.79 14.61 3.36
N ASP A 63 -38.09 13.86 4.20
CA ASP A 63 -38.49 13.62 5.58
C ASP A 63 -37.35 14.03 6.53
N ASP A 64 -37.45 15.25 7.06
CA ASP A 64 -36.43 15.84 7.94
C ASP A 64 -36.27 15.01 9.24
N ALA A 65 -37.32 14.29 9.66
CA ALA A 65 -37.30 13.46 10.87
C ALA A 65 -36.50 12.15 10.69
N LEU A 66 -36.39 11.63 9.47
CA LEU A 66 -35.75 10.33 9.16
C LEU A 66 -34.45 10.46 8.37
N HIS A 67 -33.76 11.60 8.47
CA HIS A 67 -32.57 11.90 7.67
C HIS A 67 -31.44 10.85 7.79
N ILE A 68 -31.14 10.35 9.00
CA ILE A 68 -30.12 9.30 9.22
C ILE A 68 -30.56 8.01 8.52
N GLN A 69 -31.83 7.64 8.64
CA GLN A 69 -32.41 6.44 8.06
C GLN A 69 -32.26 6.45 6.53
N ASN A 70 -32.62 7.57 5.90
CA ASN A 70 -32.55 7.72 4.46
C ASN A 70 -31.09 7.74 3.97
N SER A 71 -30.17 8.34 4.74
CA SER A 71 -28.73 8.35 4.42
C SER A 71 -28.14 6.93 4.47
N VAL A 72 -28.45 6.16 5.52
CA VAL A 72 -28.03 4.77 5.67
C VAL A 72 -28.58 3.91 4.52
N LEU A 73 -29.86 4.06 4.19
CA LEU A 73 -30.48 3.38 3.05
C LEU A 73 -29.81 3.75 1.72
N GLY A 74 -29.47 5.01 1.52
CA GLY A 74 -28.72 5.48 0.35
C GLY A 74 -27.36 4.81 0.23
N VAL A 75 -26.62 4.69 1.33
CA VAL A 75 -25.32 4.01 1.38
C VAL A 75 -25.47 2.51 1.13
N ILE A 76 -26.45 1.83 1.74
CA ILE A 76 -26.68 0.40 1.51
C ILE A 76 -27.04 0.15 0.04
N ASN A 77 -27.95 0.95 -0.52
CA ASN A 77 -28.31 0.87 -1.94
C ASN A 77 -27.10 1.11 -2.85
N ALA A 78 -26.21 2.02 -2.45
CA ALA A 78 -24.97 2.28 -3.18
C ALA A 78 -24.02 1.10 -3.18
N VAL A 79 -23.74 0.54 -2.01
CA VAL A 79 -22.83 -0.59 -1.85
C VAL A 79 -23.36 -1.81 -2.62
N LEU A 80 -24.66 -2.11 -2.49
CA LEU A 80 -25.26 -3.26 -3.14
C LEU A 80 -25.40 -3.03 -4.66
N GLY A 81 -25.94 -1.89 -5.09
CA GLY A 81 -26.08 -1.55 -6.51
C GLY A 81 -24.74 -1.52 -7.25
N PHE A 82 -23.73 -0.88 -6.65
CA PHE A 82 -22.38 -0.84 -7.20
C PHE A 82 -21.72 -2.22 -7.16
N GLY A 83 -21.78 -2.93 -6.03
CA GLY A 83 -21.14 -4.23 -5.84
C GLY A 83 -21.68 -5.28 -6.81
N PHE A 84 -23.00 -5.42 -6.90
CA PHE A 84 -23.63 -6.35 -7.84
C PHE A 84 -23.42 -5.95 -9.29
N GLY A 85 -23.54 -4.67 -9.63
CA GLY A 85 -23.32 -4.19 -10.98
C GLY A 85 -21.87 -4.41 -11.41
N LEU A 86 -20.91 -4.15 -10.52
CA LEU A 86 -19.51 -4.39 -10.77
C LEU A 86 -19.22 -5.89 -10.92
N ALA A 87 -19.79 -6.76 -10.08
CA ALA A 87 -19.63 -8.21 -10.22
C ALA A 87 -20.13 -8.72 -11.59
N LEU A 88 -21.29 -8.22 -12.03
CA LEU A 88 -21.86 -8.54 -13.35
C LEU A 88 -20.92 -8.10 -14.49
N VAL A 89 -20.44 -6.86 -14.43
CA VAL A 89 -19.51 -6.29 -15.42
C VAL A 89 -18.16 -6.98 -15.39
N MET A 90 -17.66 -7.36 -14.21
CA MET A 90 -16.39 -8.09 -14.09
C MET A 90 -16.43 -9.43 -14.79
N HIS A 91 -17.56 -10.14 -14.72
CA HIS A 91 -17.71 -11.45 -15.34
C HIS A 91 -17.95 -11.35 -16.85
N TRP A 92 -18.87 -10.50 -17.29
CA TRP A 92 -19.31 -10.48 -18.69
C TRP A 92 -18.61 -9.45 -19.58
N TRP A 93 -18.17 -8.33 -19.02
CA TRP A 93 -17.61 -7.19 -19.77
C TRP A 93 -16.34 -6.67 -19.12
N HIS A 94 -15.28 -7.49 -19.17
CA HIS A 94 -14.01 -7.19 -18.50
C HIS A 94 -13.38 -5.84 -18.93
N SER A 95 -13.62 -5.39 -20.15
CA SER A 95 -13.17 -4.08 -20.66
C SER A 95 -13.98 -2.90 -20.12
N ALA A 96 -15.24 -3.11 -19.74
CA ALA A 96 -16.17 -2.06 -19.33
C ALA A 96 -16.13 -1.74 -17.82
N ARG A 97 -15.33 -2.45 -17.01
CA ARG A 97 -15.32 -2.30 -15.55
C ARG A 97 -15.00 -0.89 -15.06
N GLY A 98 -14.00 -0.25 -15.66
CA GLY A 98 -13.64 1.15 -15.33
C GLY A 98 -14.73 2.13 -15.75
N VAL A 99 -15.27 1.95 -16.97
CA VAL A 99 -16.37 2.77 -17.50
C VAL A 99 -17.61 2.67 -16.62
N PHE A 100 -17.97 1.46 -16.17
CA PHE A 100 -19.08 1.23 -15.25
C PHE A 100 -18.90 2.04 -13.96
N ALA A 101 -17.73 1.99 -13.34
CA ALA A 101 -17.48 2.69 -12.09
C ALA A 101 -17.48 4.23 -12.25
N VAL A 102 -16.98 4.74 -13.38
CA VAL A 102 -17.06 6.17 -13.72
C VAL A 102 -18.50 6.62 -13.98
N LEU A 103 -19.29 5.82 -14.70
CA LEU A 103 -20.72 6.10 -14.93
C LEU A 103 -21.47 6.14 -13.60
N PHE A 104 -21.18 5.22 -12.68
CA PHE A 104 -21.78 5.22 -11.35
C PHE A 104 -21.41 6.46 -10.53
N ALA A 105 -20.13 6.89 -10.59
CA ALA A 105 -19.69 8.14 -9.99
C ALA A 105 -20.42 9.35 -10.59
N ALA A 106 -20.63 9.39 -11.91
CA ALA A 106 -21.37 10.44 -12.59
C ALA A 106 -22.84 10.50 -12.15
N VAL A 107 -23.49 9.35 -11.95
CA VAL A 107 -24.85 9.29 -11.38
C VAL A 107 -24.89 9.89 -9.99
N TYR A 108 -23.92 9.58 -9.12
CA TYR A 108 -23.88 10.18 -7.79
C TYR A 108 -23.57 11.68 -7.79
N LEU A 109 -22.71 12.13 -8.69
CA LEU A 109 -22.47 13.56 -8.87
C LEU A 109 -23.75 14.28 -9.29
N TYR A 110 -24.52 13.69 -10.20
CA TYR A 110 -25.83 14.21 -10.61
C TYR A 110 -26.83 14.23 -9.44
N LEU A 111 -26.91 13.16 -8.66
CA LEU A 111 -27.77 13.11 -7.47
C LEU A 111 -27.34 14.14 -6.40
N ALA A 112 -26.04 14.34 -6.19
CA ALA A 112 -25.51 15.38 -5.32
C ALA A 112 -25.92 16.78 -5.83
N TYR A 113 -25.81 17.02 -7.13
CA TYR A 113 -26.27 18.28 -7.74
C TYR A 113 -27.78 18.51 -7.51
N VAL A 114 -28.61 17.49 -7.72
CA VAL A 114 -30.07 17.58 -7.47
C VAL A 114 -30.35 17.82 -5.98
N ALA A 115 -29.68 17.09 -5.08
CA ALA A 115 -29.81 17.25 -3.64
C ALA A 115 -29.43 18.68 -3.20
N LYS A 116 -28.34 19.23 -3.74
CA LYS A 116 -27.93 20.62 -3.50
C LYS A 116 -28.99 21.62 -3.98
N ARG A 117 -29.53 21.44 -5.20
CA ARG A 117 -30.58 22.30 -5.75
C ARG A 117 -31.87 22.26 -4.91
N ARG A 118 -32.13 21.15 -4.23
CA ARG A 118 -33.27 20.98 -3.32
C ARG A 118 -32.98 21.32 -1.86
N ASN A 119 -31.79 21.86 -1.56
CA ASN A 119 -31.33 22.18 -0.19
C ASN A 119 -31.33 20.96 0.78
N LEU A 120 -31.09 19.76 0.27
CA LEU A 120 -30.95 18.53 1.06
C LEU A 120 -29.48 18.35 1.49
N VAL A 121 -29.03 19.12 2.48
CA VAL A 121 -27.61 19.22 2.90
C VAL A 121 -27.00 17.85 3.19
N ASN A 122 -27.66 17.02 4.01
CA ASN A 122 -27.16 15.71 4.40
C ASN A 122 -27.03 14.75 3.19
N MET A 123 -28.01 14.77 2.28
CA MET A 123 -27.99 13.90 1.09
C MET A 123 -26.92 14.34 0.09
N PHE A 124 -26.71 15.66 -0.03
CA PHE A 124 -25.62 16.19 -0.84
C PHE A 124 -24.27 15.63 -0.39
N GLU A 125 -23.99 15.66 0.92
CA GLU A 125 -22.74 15.13 1.47
C GLU A 125 -22.59 13.64 1.21
N VAL A 126 -23.64 12.85 1.47
CA VAL A 126 -23.61 11.39 1.24
C VAL A 126 -23.37 11.06 -0.23
N PHE A 127 -24.11 11.67 -1.16
CA PHE A 127 -23.91 11.42 -2.60
C PHE A 127 -22.55 11.90 -3.09
N PHE A 128 -22.03 13.00 -2.56
CA PHE A 128 -20.70 13.48 -2.91
C PHE A 128 -19.60 12.52 -2.43
N VAL A 129 -19.71 12.00 -1.20
CA VAL A 129 -18.80 10.98 -0.68
C VAL A 129 -18.87 9.70 -1.52
N LEU A 130 -20.07 9.24 -1.88
CA LEU A 130 -20.26 8.08 -2.74
C LEU A 130 -19.68 8.28 -4.15
N CYS A 131 -19.82 9.48 -4.73
CA CYS A 131 -19.17 9.84 -6.00
C CYS A 131 -17.65 9.68 -5.92
N ILE A 132 -17.03 10.25 -4.88
CA ILE A 132 -15.58 10.15 -4.67
C ILE A 132 -15.17 8.68 -4.47
N ALA A 133 -15.93 7.93 -3.66
CA ALA A 133 -15.67 6.51 -3.42
C ALA A 133 -15.75 5.69 -4.72
N SER A 134 -16.80 5.87 -5.53
CA SER A 134 -16.94 5.18 -6.82
C SER A 134 -15.81 5.54 -7.79
N LEU A 135 -15.39 6.81 -7.83
CA LEU A 135 -14.26 7.24 -8.65
C LEU A 135 -12.94 6.59 -8.19
N ALA A 136 -12.71 6.52 -6.87
CA ALA A 136 -11.56 5.83 -6.31
C ALA A 136 -11.57 4.35 -6.70
N VAL A 137 -12.71 3.68 -6.57
CA VAL A 137 -12.85 2.28 -7.00
C VAL A 137 -12.66 2.12 -8.51
N ALA A 138 -13.12 3.07 -9.34
CA ALA A 138 -12.91 3.03 -10.79
C ALA A 138 -11.44 2.97 -11.16
N ILE A 139 -10.61 3.76 -10.47
CA ILE A 139 -9.16 3.73 -10.61
C ILE A 139 -8.66 2.33 -10.25
N PHE A 140 -8.99 1.81 -9.07
CA PHE A 140 -8.52 0.48 -8.64
C PHE A 140 -8.96 -0.68 -9.52
N VAL A 141 -10.18 -0.63 -10.03
CA VAL A 141 -10.76 -1.69 -10.88
C VAL A 141 -10.08 -1.76 -12.25
N GLN A 142 -9.61 -0.63 -12.76
CA GLN A 142 -8.93 -0.57 -14.05
C GLN A 142 -7.42 -0.83 -13.94
N LEU A 143 -6.85 -0.47 -12.80
CA LEU A 143 -5.44 -0.71 -12.50
C LEU A 143 -5.17 -2.20 -12.32
N ARG A 144 -4.16 -2.72 -13.04
CA ARG A 144 -3.72 -4.10 -12.91
C ARG A 144 -2.62 -4.23 -11.86
N SER A 145 -2.60 -5.37 -11.16
CA SER A 145 -1.46 -5.82 -10.35
C SER A 145 -0.91 -4.78 -9.34
N VAL A 146 0.32 -4.28 -9.56
CA VAL A 146 1.04 -3.36 -8.65
C VAL A 146 0.38 -2.00 -8.51
N TRP A 147 -0.29 -1.55 -9.56
CA TRP A 147 -0.88 -0.22 -9.61
C TRP A 147 -1.97 -0.05 -8.55
N ILE A 148 -2.60 -1.16 -8.15
CA ILE A 148 -3.53 -1.17 -7.04
C ILE A 148 -2.80 -0.78 -5.75
N ALA A 149 -1.70 -1.46 -5.37
CA ALA A 149 -0.95 -1.13 -4.16
C ALA A 149 -0.44 0.32 -4.16
N ILE A 150 0.10 0.77 -5.29
CA ILE A 150 0.50 2.17 -5.52
C ILE A 150 -0.66 3.12 -5.25
N GLY A 151 -1.84 2.83 -5.78
CA GLY A 151 -3.05 3.63 -5.55
C GLY A 151 -3.44 3.71 -4.08
N TRP A 152 -3.41 2.59 -3.34
CA TRP A 152 -3.76 2.56 -1.90
C TRP A 152 -2.77 3.40 -1.09
N VAL A 153 -1.47 3.29 -1.38
CA VAL A 153 -0.42 4.05 -0.71
C VAL A 153 -0.55 5.55 -0.99
N LEU A 154 -0.70 5.93 -2.26
CA LEU A 154 -0.83 7.34 -2.64
C LEU A 154 -2.09 7.97 -2.06
N LEU A 155 -3.24 7.28 -2.16
CA LEU A 155 -4.50 7.74 -1.60
C LEU A 155 -4.44 7.83 -0.08
N GLY A 156 -3.84 6.84 0.58
CA GLY A 156 -3.61 6.83 2.03
C GLY A 156 -2.72 7.99 2.48
N ALA A 157 -1.63 8.26 1.78
CA ALA A 157 -0.74 9.38 2.06
C ALA A 157 -1.42 10.74 1.85
N LEU A 158 -2.24 10.88 0.79
CA LEU A 158 -3.01 12.10 0.52
C LEU A 158 -4.10 12.34 1.57
N LEU A 159 -4.86 11.32 1.95
CA LEU A 159 -5.88 11.41 3.00
C LEU A 159 -5.27 11.72 4.36
N PHE A 160 -4.13 11.10 4.68
CA PHE A 160 -3.39 11.43 5.89
C PHE A 160 -2.95 12.90 5.88
N HIS A 161 -2.38 13.38 4.78
CA HIS A 161 -1.95 14.76 4.64
C HIS A 161 -3.12 15.76 4.71
N GLY A 162 -4.24 15.46 4.05
CA GLY A 162 -5.47 16.23 4.13
C GLY A 162 -6.07 16.22 5.54
N GLY A 163 -6.04 15.07 6.22
CA GLY A 163 -6.48 14.91 7.60
C GLY A 163 -5.68 15.74 8.59
N LEU A 164 -4.37 15.88 8.40
CA LEU A 164 -3.55 16.84 9.16
C LEU A 164 -3.99 18.28 8.89
N ARG A 165 -4.16 18.66 7.61
CA ARG A 165 -4.53 20.04 7.22
C ARG A 165 -5.90 20.47 7.74
N VAL A 166 -6.87 19.54 7.76
CA VAL A 166 -8.25 19.77 8.21
C VAL A 166 -8.41 19.45 9.71
N ARG A 167 -7.36 18.94 10.38
CA ARG A 167 -7.37 18.48 11.77
C ARG A 167 -8.45 17.44 12.08
N ASN A 168 -8.79 16.60 11.09
CA ASN A 168 -9.79 15.54 11.23
C ASN A 168 -9.10 14.19 11.51
N LEU A 169 -9.42 13.56 12.65
CA LEU A 169 -8.84 12.27 13.05
C LEU A 169 -9.33 11.13 12.15
N GLY A 170 -10.60 11.12 11.74
CA GLY A 170 -11.17 10.09 10.88
C GLY A 170 -10.45 9.98 9.53
N LEU A 171 -10.14 11.13 8.90
CA LEU A 171 -9.36 11.17 7.66
C LEU A 171 -7.93 10.63 7.84
N ARG A 172 -7.31 10.89 8.99
CA ARG A 172 -5.98 10.36 9.32
C ARG A 172 -6.00 8.84 9.52
N ILE A 173 -6.96 8.34 10.30
CA ILE A 173 -7.17 6.89 10.51
C ILE A 173 -7.41 6.19 9.18
N LEU A 174 -8.29 6.73 8.34
CA LEU A 174 -8.54 6.19 7.00
C LEU A 174 -7.24 6.16 6.18
N GLY A 175 -6.44 7.24 6.23
CA GLY A 175 -5.12 7.31 5.59
C GLY A 175 -4.17 6.19 6.02
N TYR A 176 -4.07 5.92 7.33
CA TYR A 176 -3.27 4.82 7.86
C TYR A 176 -3.80 3.44 7.43
N VAL A 177 -5.11 3.24 7.44
CA VAL A 177 -5.73 1.97 7.01
C VAL A 177 -5.40 1.69 5.54
N LEU A 178 -5.55 2.68 4.66
CA LEU A 178 -5.22 2.53 3.23
C LEU A 178 -3.73 2.27 3.01
N LEU A 179 -2.85 2.94 3.75
CA LEU A 179 -1.41 2.65 3.71
C LEU A 179 -1.11 1.22 4.14
N GLY A 180 -1.71 0.75 5.24
CA GLY A 180 -1.58 -0.62 5.71
C GLY A 180 -2.06 -1.64 4.68
N LEU A 181 -3.18 -1.38 4.01
CA LEU A 181 -3.68 -2.22 2.91
C LEU A 181 -2.72 -2.24 1.72
N GLY A 182 -2.11 -1.10 1.37
CA GLY A 182 -1.08 -1.01 0.34
C GLY A 182 0.16 -1.85 0.66
N VAL A 183 0.66 -1.77 1.91
CA VAL A 183 1.78 -2.58 2.40
C VAL A 183 1.44 -4.07 2.39
N LEU A 184 0.31 -4.44 2.98
CA LEU A 184 -0.13 -5.84 3.08
C LEU A 184 -0.30 -6.45 1.69
N ARG A 185 -0.93 -5.73 0.77
CA ARG A 185 -1.07 -6.18 -0.62
C ARG A 185 0.28 -6.39 -1.29
N SER A 186 1.20 -5.44 -1.11
CA SER A 186 2.53 -5.51 -1.72
C SER A 186 3.29 -6.75 -1.26
N LEU A 187 3.21 -7.06 0.03
CA LEU A 187 3.83 -8.23 0.64
C LEU A 187 3.19 -9.55 0.21
N LEU A 188 1.85 -9.63 0.22
CA LEU A 188 1.15 -10.89 -0.01
C LEU A 188 1.00 -11.26 -1.49
N PHE A 189 0.78 -10.27 -2.36
CA PHE A 189 0.41 -10.51 -3.75
C PHE A 189 1.49 -10.07 -4.74
N ASP A 190 2.02 -8.85 -4.55
CA ASP A 190 2.91 -8.22 -5.52
C ASP A 190 4.36 -8.76 -5.42
N SER A 191 4.73 -9.34 -4.27
CA SER A 191 6.08 -9.89 -4.03
C SER A 191 6.42 -11.10 -4.93
N TYR A 192 5.44 -11.95 -5.23
CA TYR A 192 5.67 -13.25 -5.86
C TYR A 192 5.18 -13.36 -7.31
N ARG A 193 4.24 -12.52 -7.74
CA ARG A 193 3.53 -12.68 -9.02
C ARG A 193 3.96 -11.71 -10.11
N LEU A 194 4.77 -10.71 -9.77
CA LEU A 194 5.06 -9.60 -10.65
C LEU A 194 6.43 -9.71 -11.31
N ASP A 195 6.48 -9.21 -12.54
CA ASP A 195 7.73 -8.97 -13.22
C ASP A 195 8.55 -7.91 -12.47
N PHE A 196 9.86 -8.08 -12.54
CA PHE A 196 10.86 -7.34 -11.79
C PHE A 196 10.60 -5.82 -11.72
N GLY A 197 10.32 -5.18 -12.86
CA GLY A 197 10.15 -3.72 -12.94
C GLY A 197 8.91 -3.22 -12.19
N GLU A 198 7.80 -3.95 -12.31
CA GLU A 198 6.56 -3.61 -11.62
C GLU A 198 6.71 -3.81 -10.12
N ARG A 199 7.26 -4.95 -9.68
CA ARG A 199 7.49 -5.25 -8.26
C ARG A 199 8.36 -4.18 -7.61
N THR A 200 9.49 -3.85 -8.22
CA THR A 200 10.44 -2.85 -7.70
C THR A 200 9.78 -1.48 -7.56
N LEU A 201 9.05 -1.03 -8.59
CA LEU A 201 8.31 0.23 -8.54
C LEU A 201 7.29 0.24 -7.40
N GLY A 202 6.52 -0.84 -7.25
CA GLY A 202 5.55 -0.99 -6.17
C GLY A 202 6.17 -0.83 -4.79
N PHE A 203 7.23 -1.59 -4.50
CA PHE A 203 7.94 -1.51 -3.23
C PHE A 203 8.53 -0.12 -2.98
N PHE A 204 9.15 0.51 -3.98
CA PHE A 204 9.68 1.87 -3.81
C PHE A 204 8.59 2.88 -3.46
N VAL A 205 7.43 2.82 -4.12
CA VAL A 205 6.32 3.72 -3.82
C VAL A 205 5.78 3.46 -2.41
N VAL A 206 5.64 2.20 -2.00
CA VAL A 206 5.18 1.82 -0.65
C VAL A 206 6.14 2.35 0.41
N LEU A 207 7.44 2.13 0.24
CA LEU A 207 8.47 2.63 1.15
C LEU A 207 8.47 4.16 1.21
N ALA A 208 8.41 4.82 0.05
CA ALA A 208 8.32 6.28 -0.01
C ALA A 208 7.07 6.82 0.69
N GLY A 209 5.92 6.15 0.55
CA GLY A 209 4.67 6.52 1.19
C GLY A 209 4.72 6.37 2.71
N LEU A 210 5.26 5.27 3.22
CA LEU A 210 5.47 5.04 4.65
C LEU A 210 6.44 6.07 5.24
N ALA A 211 7.60 6.26 4.61
CA ALA A 211 8.60 7.25 5.02
C ALA A 211 8.01 8.68 5.02
N TYR A 212 7.20 9.03 4.00
CA TYR A 212 6.51 10.31 3.93
C TYR A 212 5.57 10.52 5.12
N VAL A 213 4.71 9.55 5.41
CA VAL A 213 3.78 9.64 6.54
C VAL A 213 4.50 9.65 7.87
N ALA A 214 5.47 8.76 8.10
CA ALA A 214 6.28 8.75 9.32
C ALA A 214 6.97 10.10 9.58
N LYS A 215 7.57 10.70 8.53
CA LYS A 215 8.19 12.03 8.61
C LYS A 215 7.17 13.12 8.94
N ARG A 216 6.00 13.10 8.31
CA ARG A 216 4.94 14.10 8.54
C ARG A 216 4.40 14.01 9.97
N VAL A 217 4.16 12.82 10.49
CA VAL A 217 3.76 12.61 11.89
C VAL A 217 4.83 13.14 12.84
N GLY A 218 6.11 12.83 12.59
CA GLY A 218 7.22 13.34 13.40
C GLY A 218 7.32 14.87 13.41
N SER A 219 6.98 15.53 12.30
CA SER A 219 7.06 17.00 12.17
C SER A 219 5.89 17.76 12.81
N ALA A 220 4.73 17.13 13.00
CA ALA A 220 3.52 17.80 13.49
C ALA A 220 3.44 17.88 15.03
N GLY A 221 4.59 17.98 15.71
CA GLY A 221 4.84 17.63 17.12
C GLY A 221 3.94 18.21 18.22
N GLY A 222 3.09 19.20 17.92
CA GLY A 222 2.12 19.79 18.87
C GLY A 222 0.65 19.38 18.66
N GLU A 223 0.27 18.84 17.49
CA GLU A 223 -1.14 18.59 17.13
C GLU A 223 -1.58 17.12 17.27
N LEU A 224 -0.64 16.22 17.56
CA LEU A 224 -0.85 14.77 17.53
C LEU A 224 -1.02 14.18 18.93
N SER A 225 -1.88 13.17 19.04
CA SER A 225 -2.03 12.36 20.26
C SER A 225 -0.72 11.63 20.59
N SER A 226 -0.50 11.30 21.87
CA SER A 226 0.60 10.44 22.31
C SER A 226 0.65 9.13 21.53
N ASP A 227 -0.50 8.58 21.20
CA ASP A 227 -0.63 7.29 20.50
C ASP A 227 -0.17 7.39 19.04
N GLU A 228 -0.41 8.53 18.39
CA GLU A 228 0.07 8.79 17.03
C GLU A 228 1.59 8.94 16.98
N LYS A 229 2.21 9.45 18.04
CA LYS A 229 3.67 9.50 18.15
C LYS A 229 4.26 8.09 18.23
N VAL A 230 3.62 7.17 18.96
CA VAL A 230 4.02 5.75 18.97
C VAL A 230 3.83 5.13 17.58
N LEU A 231 2.68 5.38 16.95
CA LEU A 231 2.39 4.89 15.60
C LEU A 231 3.44 5.34 14.58
N SER A 232 3.96 6.57 14.67
CA SER A 232 5.05 7.04 13.78
C SER A 232 6.31 6.18 13.86
N ARG A 233 6.68 5.72 15.07
CA ARG A 233 7.85 4.86 15.27
C ARG A 233 7.58 3.46 14.75
N VAL A 234 6.36 2.96 14.94
CA VAL A 234 5.92 1.68 14.39
C VAL A 234 5.95 1.72 12.86
N LEU A 235 5.45 2.78 12.24
CA LEU A 235 5.48 2.96 10.78
C LEU A 235 6.92 3.04 10.25
N PHE A 236 7.81 3.76 10.93
CA PHE A 236 9.23 3.80 10.56
C PHE A 236 9.90 2.42 10.70
N GLY A 237 9.62 1.69 11.78
CA GLY A 237 10.10 0.32 11.94
C GLY A 237 9.58 -0.64 10.87
N ALA A 238 8.29 -0.50 10.50
CA ALA A 238 7.68 -1.26 9.42
C ALA A 238 8.29 -0.93 8.06
N ASP A 239 8.58 0.35 7.79
CA ASP A 239 9.25 0.81 6.56
C ASP A 239 10.63 0.17 6.39
N VAL A 240 11.44 0.23 7.44
CA VAL A 240 12.77 -0.43 7.48
C VAL A 240 12.64 -1.94 7.28
N LEU A 241 11.74 -2.60 8.00
CA LEU A 241 11.54 -4.04 7.87
C LEU A 241 11.14 -4.41 6.45
N LEU A 242 10.22 -3.65 5.84
CA LEU A 242 9.79 -3.83 4.47
C LEU A 242 10.93 -3.64 3.47
N ALA A 243 11.81 -2.66 3.70
CA ALA A 243 12.98 -2.43 2.87
C ALA A 243 13.97 -3.62 2.94
N VAL A 244 14.17 -4.18 4.13
CA VAL A 244 15.00 -5.39 4.32
C VAL A 244 14.39 -6.59 3.59
N ILE A 245 13.08 -6.81 3.73
CA ILE A 245 12.37 -7.88 3.02
C ILE A 245 12.51 -7.71 1.51
N PHE A 246 12.29 -6.50 0.99
CA PHE A 246 12.43 -6.19 -0.43
C PHE A 246 13.84 -6.51 -0.93
N VAL A 247 14.88 -6.04 -0.23
CA VAL A 247 16.27 -6.32 -0.60
C VAL A 247 16.58 -7.82 -0.54
N ALA A 248 16.05 -8.54 0.46
CA ALA A 248 16.22 -9.98 0.56
C ALA A 248 15.58 -10.72 -0.62
N ILE A 249 14.35 -10.34 -1.01
CA ILE A 249 13.67 -10.89 -2.20
C ILE A 249 14.51 -10.63 -3.45
N GLU A 250 14.98 -9.39 -3.65
CA GLU A 250 15.80 -9.03 -4.82
C GLU A 250 17.14 -9.78 -4.87
N ILE A 251 17.73 -10.07 -3.70
CA ILE A 251 18.95 -10.89 -3.59
C ILE A 251 18.67 -12.34 -3.99
N ILE A 252 17.59 -12.94 -3.48
CA ILE A 252 17.24 -14.34 -3.71
C ILE A 252 16.86 -14.57 -5.17
N ASP A 253 16.06 -13.67 -5.74
CA ASP A 253 15.54 -13.81 -7.09
C ASP A 253 16.67 -13.70 -8.14
N GLY A 254 17.73 -12.93 -7.84
CA GLY A 254 18.99 -12.87 -8.60
C GLY A 254 18.88 -12.30 -10.03
N ARG A 255 17.68 -12.22 -10.57
CA ARG A 255 17.30 -11.67 -11.88
C ARG A 255 16.80 -10.22 -11.79
N GLY A 256 16.69 -9.68 -10.58
CA GLY A 256 16.11 -8.38 -10.31
C GLY A 256 17.08 -7.20 -10.42
N PHE A 257 16.84 -6.15 -9.64
CA PHE A 257 17.51 -4.84 -9.75
C PHE A 257 18.98 -4.99 -9.44
N LEU A 258 19.29 -5.81 -8.44
CA LEU A 258 20.65 -6.13 -8.05
C LEU A 258 21.34 -7.02 -9.10
N GLY A 259 20.61 -7.85 -9.82
CA GLY A 259 21.14 -8.59 -10.97
C GLY A 259 21.48 -7.64 -12.13
N LEU A 260 20.58 -6.71 -12.45
CA LEU A 260 20.77 -5.71 -13.49
C LEU A 260 21.87 -4.70 -13.13
N LEU A 261 21.92 -4.26 -11.86
CA LEU A 261 23.04 -3.51 -11.30
C LEU A 261 24.32 -4.34 -11.34
N ARG A 262 24.31 -5.64 -11.04
CA ARG A 262 25.52 -6.48 -11.13
C ARG A 262 26.01 -6.61 -12.56
N VAL A 263 25.12 -6.64 -13.56
CA VAL A 263 25.48 -6.61 -14.99
C VAL A 263 25.98 -5.22 -15.40
N MET A 264 25.30 -4.15 -14.98
CA MET A 264 25.71 -2.78 -15.26
C MET A 264 27.02 -2.42 -14.58
N VAL A 265 27.20 -2.76 -13.31
CA VAL A 265 28.42 -2.60 -12.52
C VAL A 265 29.49 -3.55 -13.01
N GLY A 266 29.17 -4.77 -13.45
CA GLY A 266 30.11 -5.69 -14.08
C GLY A 266 30.66 -5.13 -15.40
N ARG A 267 29.80 -4.52 -16.22
CA ARG A 267 30.18 -3.81 -17.45
C ARG A 267 30.85 -2.46 -17.19
N SER A 268 30.48 -1.79 -16.10
CA SER A 268 31.02 -0.48 -15.72
C SER A 268 32.31 -0.59 -14.91
N CYS A 269 32.60 -1.70 -14.22
CA CYS A 269 33.83 -1.92 -13.44
C CYS A 269 35.09 -2.06 -14.31
N SER A 270 34.96 -2.29 -15.62
CA SER A 270 36.08 -2.12 -16.56
C SER A 270 36.38 -0.64 -16.83
N LEU A 271 35.38 0.25 -16.73
CA LEU A 271 35.49 1.69 -16.97
C LEU A 271 35.64 2.53 -15.67
N TRP A 272 35.20 2.03 -14.53
CA TRP A 272 35.06 2.79 -13.28
C TRP A 272 36.21 2.64 -12.27
N ARG A 273 37.19 1.76 -12.54
CA ARG A 273 38.38 1.61 -11.68
C ARG A 273 39.17 2.92 -11.46
N GLY A 274 38.96 3.95 -12.30
CA GLY A 274 39.61 5.26 -12.17
C GLY A 274 38.80 6.38 -11.48
N ARG A 275 37.47 6.25 -11.23
CA ARG A 275 36.62 7.43 -10.93
C ARG A 275 35.67 7.33 -9.72
N SER A 276 35.49 6.16 -9.11
CA SER A 276 34.48 5.91 -8.05
C SER A 276 34.82 6.47 -6.66
N TRP A 277 36.07 6.80 -6.35
CA TRP A 277 36.44 7.26 -5.01
C TRP A 277 35.89 8.66 -4.64
N ARG A 278 35.47 9.46 -5.62
CA ARG A 278 34.93 10.83 -5.37
C ARG A 278 33.42 10.89 -5.15
N LEU A 279 32.65 9.92 -5.66
CA LEU A 279 31.18 9.92 -5.53
C LEU A 279 30.68 9.25 -4.24
N GLY A 280 31.49 8.41 -3.60
CA GLY A 280 31.19 7.84 -2.28
C GLY A 280 31.16 8.88 -1.15
N LEU A 281 31.72 10.07 -1.36
CA LEU A 281 31.71 11.18 -0.40
C LEU A 281 30.44 12.05 -0.47
N SER A 282 29.70 12.03 -1.58
CA SER A 282 28.54 12.91 -1.79
C SER A 282 27.19 12.33 -1.33
N LEU A 283 27.12 11.03 -1.00
CA LEU A 283 25.92 10.40 -0.41
C LEU A 283 25.90 10.46 1.12
N ARG A 284 26.92 11.07 1.74
CA ARG A 284 27.07 11.21 3.19
C ARG A 284 26.08 12.20 3.82
N ASP A 285 25.39 13.00 3.01
CA ASP A 285 24.51 14.09 3.46
C ASP A 285 23.00 13.79 3.40
N LEU A 286 22.58 12.62 2.92
CA LEU A 286 21.16 12.26 2.89
C LEU A 286 20.68 11.62 4.20
N CYS A 287 20.26 12.50 5.12
CA CYS A 287 19.14 12.34 6.07
C CYS A 287 19.04 11.04 6.89
N VAL A 288 19.99 10.78 7.80
CA VAL A 288 19.75 9.93 8.99
C VAL A 288 20.30 10.63 10.23
N SER A 289 19.52 10.68 11.31
CA SER A 289 19.90 11.30 12.58
C SER A 289 21.19 10.69 13.15
N ARG A 290 22.07 11.54 13.71
CA ARG A 290 23.45 11.22 14.10
C ARG A 290 23.57 9.99 15.01
N GLN A 291 22.57 9.73 15.85
CA GLN A 291 22.59 8.68 16.85
C GLN A 291 22.31 7.27 16.30
N TRP A 292 21.61 7.14 15.17
CA TRP A 292 21.23 5.83 14.62
C TRP A 292 22.19 5.35 13.52
N ARG A 293 23.05 6.22 12.97
CA ARG A 293 24.01 5.86 11.90
C ARG A 293 24.95 4.74 12.31
N GLY A 294 25.43 4.75 13.56
CA GLY A 294 26.35 3.73 14.06
C GLY A 294 25.72 2.34 14.05
N ILE A 295 24.49 2.23 14.58
CA ILE A 295 23.77 0.96 14.68
C ILE A 295 23.40 0.44 13.29
N TRP A 296 22.98 1.30 12.36
CA TRP A 296 22.67 0.89 10.98
C TRP A 296 23.90 0.42 10.21
N VAL A 297 25.02 1.13 10.34
CA VAL A 297 26.28 0.74 9.68
C VAL A 297 26.78 -0.58 10.25
N LEU A 298 26.76 -0.76 11.57
CA LEU A 298 27.13 -2.03 12.21
C LEU A 298 26.17 -3.17 11.83
N GLY A 299 24.87 -2.92 11.78
CA GLY A 299 23.86 -3.90 11.41
C GLY A 299 23.98 -4.36 9.96
N LEU A 300 24.12 -3.41 9.02
CA LEU A 300 24.33 -3.73 7.60
C LEU A 300 25.67 -4.41 7.38
N PHE A 301 26.73 -3.98 8.07
CA PHE A 301 28.03 -4.63 8.03
C PHE A 301 27.97 -6.07 8.54
N ALA A 302 27.36 -6.29 9.71
CA ALA A 302 27.14 -7.63 10.27
C ALA A 302 26.33 -8.53 9.33
N LEU A 303 25.28 -7.99 8.69
CA LEU A 303 24.47 -8.70 7.71
C LEU A 303 25.29 -9.08 6.46
N THR A 304 26.12 -8.17 5.95
CA THR A 304 27.01 -8.47 4.82
C THR A 304 28.06 -9.52 5.15
N VAL A 305 28.66 -9.46 6.34
CA VAL A 305 29.62 -10.47 6.81
C VAL A 305 28.94 -11.83 6.97
N LEU A 306 27.75 -11.86 7.58
CA LEU A 306 26.98 -13.09 7.77
C LEU A 306 26.61 -13.73 6.42
N LYS A 307 26.13 -12.93 5.45
CA LYS A 307 25.83 -13.43 4.11
C LYS A 307 27.08 -13.99 3.42
N LEU A 308 28.20 -13.28 3.52
CA LEU A 308 29.47 -13.71 2.93
C LEU A 308 29.96 -15.04 3.55
N LEU A 309 29.78 -15.22 4.86
CA LEU A 309 30.17 -16.44 5.57
C LEU A 309 29.21 -17.61 5.41
N VAL A 310 27.91 -17.37 5.23
CA VAL A 310 26.91 -18.45 5.15
C VAL A 310 26.60 -18.84 3.71
N VAL A 311 26.40 -17.85 2.84
CA VAL A 311 25.92 -18.08 1.47
C VAL A 311 27.09 -18.22 0.50
N ASP A 312 28.00 -17.25 0.49
CA ASP A 312 29.12 -17.25 -0.47
C ASP A 312 30.16 -18.34 -0.10
N PHE A 313 30.33 -18.60 1.20
CA PHE A 313 31.25 -19.63 1.70
C PHE A 313 30.78 -21.07 1.47
N ALA A 314 29.46 -21.29 1.46
CA ALA A 314 28.88 -22.62 1.21
C ALA A 314 29.01 -23.04 -0.27
N ALA A 315 29.10 -22.08 -1.19
CA ALA A 315 29.25 -22.32 -2.62
C ALA A 315 30.71 -22.53 -3.07
N LEU A 316 31.69 -22.32 -2.19
CA LEU A 316 33.12 -22.50 -2.50
C LEU A 316 33.55 -23.96 -2.39
N ALA A 317 34.41 -24.41 -3.31
CA ALA A 317 35.00 -25.75 -3.24
C ALA A 317 35.80 -25.95 -1.94
N THR A 318 35.77 -27.19 -1.41
CA THR A 318 36.23 -27.54 -0.05
C THR A 318 37.62 -27.01 0.30
N ILE A 319 38.57 -27.04 -0.63
CA ILE A 319 39.95 -26.56 -0.40
C ILE A 319 39.99 -25.04 -0.21
N TYR A 320 39.27 -24.27 -1.03
CA TYR A 320 39.20 -22.81 -0.90
C TYR A 320 38.49 -22.40 0.38
N ARG A 321 37.45 -23.14 0.78
CA ARG A 321 36.74 -22.94 2.05
C ARG A 321 37.70 -23.04 3.24
N THR A 322 38.55 -24.06 3.28
CA THR A 322 39.53 -24.25 4.36
C THR A 322 40.57 -23.12 4.40
N ILE A 323 41.12 -22.74 3.25
CA ILE A 323 42.15 -21.68 3.17
C ILE A 323 41.57 -20.33 3.62
N VAL A 324 40.39 -19.97 3.11
CA VAL A 324 39.76 -18.69 3.48
C VAL A 324 39.38 -18.68 4.96
N SER A 325 38.92 -19.80 5.54
CA SER A 325 38.63 -19.88 6.97
C SER A 325 39.86 -19.62 7.85
N ILE A 326 41.01 -20.17 7.46
CA ILE A 326 42.28 -19.96 8.18
C ILE A 326 42.68 -18.49 8.09
N VAL A 327 42.62 -17.90 6.90
CA VAL A 327 42.99 -16.48 6.69
C VAL A 327 42.06 -15.56 7.47
N VAL A 328 40.74 -15.74 7.39
CA VAL A 328 39.77 -14.95 8.15
C VAL A 328 39.96 -15.13 9.65
N GLY A 329 40.23 -16.34 10.13
CA GLY A 329 40.54 -16.61 11.53
C GLY A 329 41.79 -15.87 12.02
N LEU A 330 42.87 -15.87 11.23
CA LEU A 330 44.10 -15.14 11.54
C LEU A 330 43.89 -13.62 11.52
N PHE A 331 43.10 -13.10 10.59
CA PHE A 331 42.72 -11.68 10.57
C PHE A 331 41.89 -11.30 11.80
N ALA A 332 40.92 -12.13 12.19
CA ALA A 332 40.10 -11.88 13.38
C ALA A 332 40.96 -11.86 14.65
N LEU A 333 41.92 -12.79 14.78
CA LEU A 333 42.89 -12.80 15.87
C LEU A 333 43.78 -11.55 15.86
N GLY A 334 44.26 -11.12 14.68
CA GLY A 334 45.07 -9.91 14.53
C GLY A 334 44.31 -8.65 14.95
N VAL A 335 43.06 -8.50 14.50
CA VAL A 335 42.20 -7.37 14.89
C VAL A 335 41.88 -7.40 16.39
N SER A 336 41.58 -8.58 16.96
CA SER A 336 41.37 -8.75 18.39
C SER A 336 42.60 -8.36 19.21
N PHE A 337 43.79 -8.78 18.77
CA PHE A 337 45.06 -8.43 19.42
C PHE A 337 45.34 -6.92 19.36
N VAL A 338 45.15 -6.29 18.20
CA VAL A 338 45.32 -4.84 18.03
C VAL A 338 44.33 -4.05 18.89
N TYR A 339 43.10 -4.52 18.99
CA TYR A 339 42.08 -3.92 19.85
C TYR A 339 42.47 -4.00 21.32
N VAL A 340 42.84 -5.19 21.81
CA VAL A 340 43.28 -5.38 23.20
C VAL A 340 44.51 -4.53 23.52
N ARG A 341 45.49 -4.49 22.61
CA ARG A 341 46.72 -3.71 22.79
C ARG A 341 46.48 -2.19 22.88
N ASN A 342 45.45 -1.69 22.20
CA ASN A 342 45.15 -0.26 22.16
C ASN A 342 43.93 0.12 23.02
N LYS A 343 43.42 -0.81 23.83
CA LYS A 343 42.19 -0.60 24.60
C LYS A 343 42.28 0.65 25.48
N ASP A 344 43.37 0.79 26.23
CA ASP A 344 43.55 1.92 27.16
C ASP A 344 43.56 3.28 26.42
N LYS A 345 44.09 3.31 25.20
CA LYS A 345 44.09 4.53 24.36
C LYS A 345 42.70 4.85 23.81
N ILE A 346 41.92 3.83 23.48
CA ILE A 346 40.54 4.01 22.99
C ILE A 346 39.65 4.49 24.14
N ASP A 347 39.81 3.92 25.33
CA ASP A 347 39.03 4.31 26.51
C ASP A 347 39.34 5.77 26.92
N ALA A 348 40.61 6.19 26.89
CA ALA A 348 41.00 7.59 27.12
C ALA A 348 40.35 8.58 26.12
N LEU A 349 40.34 8.25 24.82
CA LEU A 349 39.70 9.09 23.80
C LEU A 349 38.17 9.18 23.97
N LEU A 350 37.55 8.12 24.50
CA LEU A 350 36.11 8.11 24.77
C LEU A 350 35.73 8.93 26.00
N GLU A 351 36.64 9.07 26.97
CA GLU A 351 36.45 9.95 28.13
C GLU A 351 36.61 11.42 27.75
N GLU A 352 37.65 11.78 26.98
CA GLU A 352 37.85 13.14 26.48
C GLU A 352 36.64 13.65 25.68
N GLY A 353 36.09 12.82 24.78
CA GLY A 353 34.91 13.19 24.00
C GLY A 353 33.62 13.39 24.83
N LYS A 354 33.51 12.75 26.01
CA LYS A 354 32.37 12.94 26.93
C LYS A 354 32.49 14.23 27.74
N GLU A 355 33.70 14.71 27.98
CA GLU A 355 33.94 15.99 28.66
C GLU A 355 33.63 17.15 27.70
N GLU A 356 34.03 17.04 26.43
CA GLU A 356 33.70 18.03 25.40
C GLU A 356 32.19 18.17 25.14
N GLU A 357 31.42 17.07 25.24
CA GLU A 357 29.97 17.11 25.02
C GLU A 357 29.17 17.65 26.22
N LYS A 358 29.82 17.77 27.39
CA LYS A 358 29.23 18.36 28.61
C LYS A 358 29.54 19.85 28.78
N SER A 359 30.55 20.37 28.11
CA SER A 359 30.84 21.80 28.00
C SER A 359 29.98 22.45 26.92
#